data_AF-A0A350ID97-F1
#
_entry.id   AF-A0A350ID97-F1
#
_cell.length_a   1.000
_cell.length_b   1.000
_cell.length_c   1.000
_cell.angle_alpha   90.00
_cell.angle_beta   90.00
_cell.angle_gamma   90.00
#
_symmetry.space_group_name_H-M   'P 1'
#
loop_
_entity.id
_entity.type
_entity.pdbx_description
1 polymer ?
#
loop_
_entity_poly.entity_id
_entity_poly.type
_entity_poly.pdbx_seq_one_letter_code
_entity_poly.pdbx_strand_id
1 'polypeptide(L)' 'MTNLNNLTNIEVDGIDMNDYPKFCDAYIAYAETADGVALTEQELDILNDDQQYYDVLYQAIEDHIH' A
#
# COMPACT_ATOMS: atom_id res chain seq x y z
N MET A 1 -14.61 3.78 -11.23
CA MET A 1 -13.70 4.16 -10.14
C MET A 1 -13.89 3.15 -9.05
N THR A 2 -12.86 2.36 -8.79
CA THR A 2 -12.83 1.37 -7.71
C THR A 2 -12.79 2.10 -6.37
N ASN A 3 -13.48 1.58 -5.35
CA ASN A 3 -13.46 2.18 -4.02
C ASN A 3 -12.20 1.70 -3.29
N LEU A 4 -11.21 2.60 -3.15
CA LEU A 4 -9.92 2.31 -2.52
C LEU A 4 -9.97 2.34 -0.98
N ASN A 5 -11.13 2.57 -0.36
CA ASN A 5 -11.25 2.62 1.10
C ASN A 5 -11.38 1.23 1.75
N ASN A 6 -11.65 0.19 0.96
CA ASN A 6 -11.85 -1.19 1.43
C ASN A 6 -10.94 -2.16 0.68
N LEU A 7 -9.65 -2.10 1.00
CA LEU A 7 -8.62 -2.97 0.42
C LEU A 7 -8.29 -4.12 1.37
N THR A 8 -7.91 -5.25 0.78
CA THR A 8 -7.49 -6.48 1.45
C THR A 8 -6.29 -7.09 0.72
N ASN A 9 -5.61 -8.04 1.36
CA ASN A 9 -4.42 -8.73 0.82
C ASN A 9 -3.38 -7.74 0.26
N ILE A 10 -3.00 -6.76 1.08
CA ILE A 10 -2.06 -5.71 0.70
C ILE A 10 -0.63 -6.24 0.86
N GLU A 11 0.18 -6.09 -0.19
CA GLU A 11 1.61 -6.40 -0.18
C GLU A 11 2.42 -5.13 -0.41
N VAL A 12 3.50 -4.99 0.35
CA VAL A 12 4.43 -3.86 0.30
C VAL A 12 5.81 -4.33 -0.13
N ASP A 13 6.53 -3.47 -0.84
CA ASP A 13 7.92 -3.69 -1.26
C ASP A 13 8.73 -2.40 -1.06
N GLY A 14 10.06 -2.46 -1.24
CA GLY A 14 10.94 -1.30 -1.08
C GLY A 14 11.25 -0.93 0.37
N ILE A 15 10.98 -1.81 1.33
CA ILE A 15 11.25 -1.56 2.75
C ILE A 15 12.77 -1.56 3.02
N ASP A 16 13.33 -0.40 3.34
CA ASP A 16 14.70 -0.27 3.85
C ASP A 16 14.71 0.06 5.35
N MET A 17 15.07 -0.91 6.20
CA MET A 17 15.13 -0.69 7.66
C MET A 17 16.17 0.35 8.10
N ASN A 18 17.10 0.77 7.21
CA ASN A 18 18.06 1.82 7.54
C ASN A 18 17.42 3.22 7.62
N ASP A 19 16.29 3.44 6.94
CA ASP A 19 15.57 4.71 6.97
C ASP A 19 14.41 4.74 7.97
N TYR A 20 14.26 3.68 8.77
CA TYR A 20 13.25 3.57 9.81
C TYR A 20 13.23 4.84 10.71
N PRO A 21 12.04 5.39 11.01
CA PRO A 21 10.70 4.89 10.71
C PRO A 21 10.08 5.45 9.42
N LYS A 22 10.88 6.01 8.50
CA LYS A 22 10.36 6.78 7.37
C LYS A 22 9.98 5.93 6.17
N PHE A 23 10.70 4.83 5.90
CA PHE A 23 10.40 3.92 4.79
C PHE A 23 10.21 4.66 3.47
N CYS A 24 11.15 5.55 3.14
CA CYS A 24 11.06 6.49 2.01
C CYS A 24 10.90 5.79 0.66
N ASP A 25 11.48 4.60 0.53
CA ASP A 25 11.44 3.80 -0.71
C ASP A 25 10.29 2.80 -0.73
N ALA A 26 9.51 2.69 0.35
CA ALA A 26 8.45 1.70 0.46
C ALA A 26 7.18 2.11 -0.31
N TYR A 27 6.52 1.14 -0.92
CA TYR A 27 5.30 1.33 -1.70
C TYR A 27 4.42 0.07 -1.67
N ILE A 28 3.14 0.23 -2.00
CA ILE A 28 2.18 -0.87 -2.14
C ILE A 28 2.39 -1.51 -3.52
N ALA A 29 2.86 -2.76 -3.53
CA ALA A 29 3.15 -3.53 -4.73
C ALA A 29 1.92 -4.33 -5.22
N TYR A 30 1.02 -4.68 -4.31
CA TYR A 30 -0.24 -5.35 -4.63
C TYR A 30 -1.33 -5.00 -3.62
N ALA A 31 -2.57 -4.90 -4.08
CA ALA A 31 -3.75 -4.84 -3.25
C ALA A 31 -4.97 -5.28 -4.06
N GLU A 32 -6.01 -5.74 -3.38
CA GLU A 32 -7.29 -6.05 -4.00
C GLU A 32 -8.45 -5.50 -3.16
N THR A 33 -9.60 -5.30 -3.80
CA THR A 33 -10.82 -4.96 -3.07
C THR A 33 -11.27 -6.13 -2.20
N ALA A 34 -12.12 -5.86 -1.21
CA ALA A 34 -12.75 -6.91 -0.40
C ALA A 34 -13.55 -7.95 -1.21
N ASP A 35 -13.89 -7.65 -2.47
CA ASP A 35 -14.54 -8.59 -3.40
C ASP A 35 -13.54 -9.48 -4.17
N GLY A 36 -12.23 -9.36 -3.87
CA GLY A 36 -11.15 -10.13 -4.51
C GLY A 36 -10.74 -9.59 -5.89
N VAL A 37 -11.01 -8.32 -6.18
CA VAL A 37 -10.62 -7.68 -7.45
C VAL A 37 -9.28 -6.98 -7.26
N ALA A 38 -8.23 -7.52 -7.87
CA ALA A 38 -6.90 -6.90 -7.90
C ALA A 38 -6.95 -5.49 -8.49
N LEU A 39 -6.25 -4.56 -7.86
CA LEU A 39 -6.08 -3.22 -8.40
C LEU A 39 -5.24 -3.26 -9.67
N THR A 40 -5.57 -2.37 -10.61
CA THR A 40 -4.75 -2.13 -11.80
C THR A 40 -3.49 -1.34 -11.44
N GLU A 41 -2.47 -1.35 -12.30
CA GLU A 41 -1.25 -0.53 -12.12
C GLU A 41 -1.59 0.95 -11.89
N GLN A 42 -2.54 1.50 -12.64
CA GLN A 42 -2.97 2.90 -12.48
C GLN A 42 -3.65 3.17 -11.13
N GLU A 43 -4.37 2.19 -10.59
CA GLU A 43 -4.99 2.32 -9.27
C GLU A 43 -3.96 2.17 -8.14
N LEU A 44 -2.94 1.33 -8.33
CA LEU A 44 -1.79 1.25 -7.44
C LEU A 44 -0.95 2.54 -7.46
N ASP A 45 -0.77 3.17 -8.63
CA ASP A 45 -0.11 4.47 -8.74
C ASP A 45 -0.89 5.54 -7.94
N ILE A 46 -2.21 5.60 -8.11
CA ILE A 46 -3.07 6.53 -7.32
C ILE A 46 -2.97 6.23 -5.82
N LEU A 47 -2.94 4.95 -5.45
CA LEU A 47 -2.87 4.53 -4.06
C LEU A 47 -1.55 4.94 -3.41
N ASN A 48 -0.43 4.91 -4.14
CA ASN A 48 0.89 5.29 -3.65
C ASN A 48 1.14 6.81 -3.72
N ASP A 49 0.59 7.52 -4.69
CA ASP A 49 0.84 8.95 -4.90
C ASP A 49 -0.11 9.89 -4.11
N ASP A 50 -1.32 9.42 -3.77
CA ASP A 50 -2.30 10.26 -3.09
C ASP A 50 -2.14 10.21 -1.57
N GLN A 51 -1.88 11.37 -0.99
CA GLN A 51 -1.68 11.56 0.46
C GLN A 51 -2.83 11.04 1.31
N GLN A 52 -4.05 10.94 0.76
CA GLN A 52 -5.19 10.39 1.49
C GLN A 52 -5.05 8.91 1.84
N TYR A 53 -4.15 8.17 1.16
CA TYR A 53 -3.93 6.73 1.36
C TYR A 53 -2.62 6.39 2.06
N TYR A 54 -1.85 7.39 2.51
CA TYR A 54 -0.55 7.14 3.16
C TYR A 54 -0.69 6.26 4.41
N ASP A 55 -1.76 6.42 5.18
CA ASP A 55 -2.03 5.59 6.36
C ASP A 55 -2.13 4.09 6.00
N VAL A 56 -2.60 3.77 4.79
CA VAL A 56 -2.69 2.38 4.31
C VAL A 56 -1.31 1.78 4.11
N LEU A 57 -0.38 2.53 3.50
CA LEU A 57 1.01 2.10 3.30
C LEU A 57 1.71 1.87 4.64
N TYR A 58 1.62 2.82 5.57
CA TYR A 58 2.27 2.68 6.88
C TYR A 58 1.71 1.50 7.68
N GLN A 59 0.39 1.31 7.69
CA GLN A 59 -0.20 0.16 8.35
C GLN A 59 0.28 -1.16 7.72
N ALA A 60 0.34 -1.24 6.39
CA ALA A 60 0.81 -2.42 5.70
C ALA A 60 2.30 -2.71 5.96
N ILE A 61 3.14 -1.67 6.10
CA ILE A 61 4.55 -1.83 6.51
C ILE A 61 4.63 -2.34 7.94
N GLU A 62 3.88 -1.77 8.89
CA GLU A 62 3.84 -2.24 10.28
C GLU A 62 3.45 -3.71 10.36
N ASP A 63 2.40 -4.12 9.64
CA ASP A 63 1.93 -5.50 9.58
C ASP A 63 2.95 -6.44 8.91
N HIS A 64 3.77 -5.93 7.99
CA HIS A 64 4.82 -6.72 7.31
C HIS A 64 6.05 -6.95 8.19
N ILE A 65 6.39 -6.01 9.08
CA ILE A 65 7.59 -6.07 9.93
C ILE A 65 7.31 -6.62 11.34
N HIS A 66 6.08 -7.05 11.65
CA HIS A 66 5.66 -7.59 12.95
C HIS A 66 5.20 -9.05 12.86
#